data_AF-A0A5A5RZG1-F1
#
_entry.id   AF-A0A5A5RZG1-F1
#
_cell.length_a   1.000
_cell.length_b   1.000
_cell.length_c   1.000
_cell.angle_alpha   90.00
_cell.angle_beta   90.00
_cell.angle_gamma   90.00
#
_symmetry.space_group_name_H-M   'P 1'
#
loop_
_entity.id
_entity.type
_entity.pdbx_description
1 polymer ?
#
loop_
_entity_poly.entity_id
_entity_poly.type
_entity_poly.pdbx_seq_one_letter_code
_entity_poly.pdbx_strand_id
1 'polypeptide(L)'
;MELVTLDRSRCIQIPETLLEQLGIEYDSQFQVEVQDGKLVLNPIKEEPKVYYENDVLVVDSQLLVNPEAFIEELRQERMNELML
;
A
#
# COMPACT_ATOMS: atom_id res chain seq x y z
N MET A 1 23.91 0.45 0.77
CA MET A 1 23.88 -0.90 1.37
C MET A 1 23.74 -0.71 2.86
N GLU A 2 22.65 -1.19 3.44
CA GLU A 2 22.43 -1.18 4.89
C GLU A 2 22.64 -2.58 5.45
N LEU A 3 23.28 -2.66 6.61
CA LEU A 3 23.58 -3.93 7.26
C LEU A 3 22.43 -4.27 8.22
N VAL A 4 21.80 -5.42 8.00
CA VAL A 4 20.70 -5.92 8.83
C VAL A 4 21.12 -7.21 9.54
N THR A 5 20.60 -7.42 10.75
CA THR A 5 20.93 -8.59 11.56
C THR A 5 19.74 -9.55 11.59
N LEU A 6 20.00 -10.85 11.45
CA LEU A 6 19.01 -11.89 11.73
C LEU A 6 18.87 -12.06 13.23
N ASP A 7 17.68 -11.77 13.77
CA ASP A 7 17.43 -11.91 15.20
C ASP A 7 17.26 -13.39 15.61
N ARG A 8 17.04 -13.62 16.92
CA ARG A 8 16.85 -14.97 17.48
C ARG A 8 15.55 -15.65 17.01
N SER A 9 14.58 -14.87 16.56
CA SER A 9 13.32 -15.35 15.99
C SER A 9 13.45 -15.71 14.51
N ARG A 10 14.65 -15.53 13.92
CA ARG A 10 14.95 -15.66 12.49
C ARG A 10 14.22 -14.61 11.65
N CYS A 11 14.01 -13.43 12.22
CA CYS A 11 13.45 -12.28 11.53
C CYS A 11 14.57 -11.31 11.15
N ILE A 12 14.48 -10.77 9.93
CA ILE A 12 15.28 -9.64 9.48
C ILE A 12 14.35 -8.44 9.47
N GLN A 13 14.70 -7.40 10.22
CA GLN A 13 13.97 -6.13 10.18
C GLN A 13 14.46 -5.32 8.98
N ILE A 14 13.53 -4.96 8.10
CA ILE A 14 13.79 -4.05 6.97
C ILE A 14 13.70 -2.62 7.50
N PRO A 15 14.75 -1.79 7.35
CA PRO A 15 14.72 -0.39 7.73
C PRO A 15 13.56 0.37 7.07
N GLU A 16 12.91 1.24 7.85
CA GLU A 16 11.74 2.04 7.41
C GLU A 16 12.03 2.87 6.15
N THR A 17 13.24 3.44 6.07
CA THR A 17 13.72 4.20 4.91
C THR A 17 13.69 3.40 3.59
N LEU A 18 13.90 2.08 3.63
CA LEU A 18 13.82 1.23 2.45
C LEU A 18 12.37 0.89 2.08
N LEU A 19 11.50 0.71 3.07
CA LEU A 19 10.07 0.49 2.84
C LEU A 19 9.45 1.72 2.17
N GLU A 20 9.75 2.93 2.67
CA GLU A 20 9.30 4.19 2.08
C GLU A 20 9.76 4.36 0.63
N GLN A 21 11.03 4.07 0.33
CA GLN A 21 11.56 4.17 -1.04
C GLN A 21 10.89 3.21 -2.01
N LEU A 22 10.46 2.05 -1.53
CA LEU A 22 9.75 1.04 -2.32
C LEU A 22 8.23 1.25 -2.31
N GLY A 23 7.72 2.21 -1.54
CA GLY A 23 6.29 2.45 -1.35
C GLY A 23 5.57 1.23 -0.78
N ILE A 24 6.21 0.53 0.17
CA ILE A 24 5.65 -0.66 0.80
C ILE A 24 5.00 -0.27 2.12
N GLU A 25 3.76 -0.69 2.31
CA GLU A 25 2.98 -0.42 3.51
C GLU A 25 3.19 -1.50 4.58
N TYR A 26 2.90 -1.15 5.82
CA TYR A 26 2.80 -2.11 6.91
C TYR A 26 1.79 -3.22 6.54
N ASP A 27 2.06 -4.46 6.95
CA ASP A 27 1.27 -5.67 6.62
C ASP A 27 1.23 -6.09 5.14
N SER A 28 2.03 -5.45 4.27
CA SER A 28 2.22 -5.90 2.88
C SER A 28 2.75 -7.34 2.83
N GLN A 29 2.16 -8.15 1.95
CA GLN A 29 2.63 -9.50 1.69
C GLN A 29 3.76 -9.48 0.66
N PHE A 30 4.69 -10.44 0.78
CA PHE A 30 5.80 -10.60 -0.14
C PHE A 30 5.87 -12.03 -0.65
N GLN A 31 6.17 -12.17 -1.93
CA GLN A 31 6.73 -13.41 -2.46
C GLN A 31 8.23 -13.42 -2.17
N VAL A 32 8.73 -14.56 -1.69
CA VAL A 32 10.13 -14.74 -1.34
C VAL A 32 10.71 -15.82 -2.24
N GLU A 33 11.81 -15.50 -2.91
CA GLU A 33 12.53 -16.43 -3.77
C GLU A 33 14.05 -16.32 -3.56
N VAL A 34 14.77 -17.35 -4.01
CA VAL A 34 16.24 -17.35 -3.99
C VAL A 34 16.73 -17.23 -5.43
N GLN A 35 17.45 -16.16 -5.73
CA GLN A 35 18.10 -15.93 -7.03
C GLN A 35 19.57 -15.58 -6.82
N ASP A 36 20.48 -16.28 -7.51
CA ASP A 36 21.93 -16.06 -7.41
C ASP A 36 22.48 -16.06 -5.97
N GLY A 37 21.92 -16.92 -5.10
CA GLY A 37 22.28 -17.00 -3.68
C GLY A 37 21.78 -15.82 -2.83
N LYS A 38 20.92 -14.95 -3.37
CA LYS A 38 20.29 -13.83 -2.68
C LYS A 38 18.82 -14.14 -2.42
N LEU A 39 18.31 -13.68 -1.28
CA LEU A 39 16.88 -13.61 -1.04
C LEU A 39 16.33 -12.39 -1.78
N VAL A 40 15.36 -12.61 -2.65
CA VAL A 40 14.61 -11.56 -3.34
C VAL A 40 13.20 -11.52 -2.74
N LEU A 41 12.80 -10.32 -2.33
CA LEU A 41 11.48 -10.05 -1.77
C LEU A 41 10.70 -9.23 -2.80
N ASN A 42 9.63 -9.80 -3.34
CA ASN A 42 8.76 -9.13 -4.29
C ASN A 42 7.44 -8.78 -3.58
N PRO A 43 7.15 -7.49 -3.36
CA PRO A 43 5.89 -7.09 -2.73
C PRO A 43 4.72 -7.51 -3.61
N ILE A 44 3.71 -8.14 -2.99
CA ILE A 44 2.44 -8.45 -3.62
C ILE A 44 1.58 -7.19 -3.48
N LYS A 45 1.47 -6.42 -4.56
CA LYS A 45 0.44 -5.37 -4.61
C LYS A 45 -0.90 -6.07 -4.81
N GLU A 46 -1.77 -5.98 -3.81
CA GLU A 46 -3.19 -6.25 -4.05
C GLU A 46 -3.68 -5.17 -5.00
N GLU A 47 -3.96 -5.55 -6.25
CA GLU A 47 -4.64 -4.64 -7.16
C GLU A 47 -6.00 -4.30 -6.55
N PRO A 48 -6.38 -3.02 -6.50
CA PRO A 48 -7.69 -2.64 -6.00
C PRO A 48 -8.74 -3.34 -6.84
N LYS A 49 -9.77 -3.89 -6.19
CA LYS A 49 -10.81 -4.61 -6.91
C LYS A 49 -11.64 -3.60 -7.67
N VAL A 50 -11.60 -3.67 -9.00
CA VAL A 50 -12.40 -2.82 -9.86
C VAL A 50 -13.60 -3.60 -10.38
N TYR A 51 -14.81 -3.09 -10.15
CA TYR A 51 -16.05 -3.69 -10.66
C TYR A 51 -17.08 -2.63 -11.06
N TYR A 52 -18.09 -3.03 -11.83
CA TYR A 52 -19.21 -2.15 -12.18
C TYR A 52 -20.42 -2.43 -11.29
N GLU A 53 -21.02 -1.38 -10.75
CA GLU A 53 -22.28 -1.43 -10.01
C GLU A 53 -23.23 -0.35 -10.55
N ASN A 54 -24.35 -0.75 -11.18
CA ASN A 54 -25.36 0.15 -11.77
C ASN A 54 -24.76 1.25 -12.67
N ASP A 55 -23.93 0.86 -13.64
CA ASP A 55 -23.21 1.76 -14.57
C ASP A 55 -22.15 2.68 -13.93
N VAL A 56 -21.82 2.46 -12.64
CA VAL A 56 -20.73 3.15 -11.93
C VAL A 56 -19.51 2.24 -11.84
N LEU A 57 -18.34 2.76 -12.20
CA LEU A 57 -17.06 2.08 -11.97
C LEU A 57 -16.68 2.24 -10.49
N VAL A 58 -16.67 1.13 -9.76
CA VAL A 58 -16.33 1.05 -8.34
C VAL A 58 -14.91 0.52 -8.20
N VAL A 59 -14.10 1.23 -7.41
CA VAL A 59 -12.76 0.81 -7.00
C VAL A 59 -12.81 0.51 -5.51
N ASP A 60 -12.75 -0.76 -5.16
CA ASP A 60 -12.70 -1.25 -3.79
C ASP A 60 -11.23 -1.36 -3.36
N SER A 61 -10.80 -0.32 -2.63
CA SER A 61 -9.46 -0.14 -2.09
C SER A 61 -9.55 0.24 -0.61
N GLN A 62 -8.61 -0.22 0.20
CA GLN A 62 -8.49 0.26 1.57
C GLN A 62 -8.06 1.74 1.59
N LEU A 63 -8.73 2.55 2.41
CA LEU A 63 -8.38 3.96 2.59
C LEU A 63 -7.12 4.08 3.46
N LEU A 64 -6.09 4.74 2.93
CA LEU A 64 -4.82 5.00 3.64
C LEU A 64 -4.92 6.11 4.70
N VAL A 65 -6.03 6.84 4.69
CA VAL A 65 -6.31 8.00 5.56
C VAL A 65 -7.62 7.81 6.29
N ASN A 66 -7.84 8.59 7.36
CA ASN A 66 -9.09 8.56 8.11
C ASN A 66 -10.28 8.72 7.12
N PRO A 67 -11.19 7.72 7.05
CA PRO A 67 -12.31 7.72 6.12
C PRO A 67 -13.24 8.94 6.25
N GLU A 68 -13.44 9.44 7.46
CA GLU A 68 -14.31 10.59 7.73
C GLU A 68 -13.71 11.87 7.14
N ALA A 69 -12.38 12.05 7.27
CA ALA A 69 -11.68 13.19 6.72
C ALA A 69 -11.68 13.18 5.18
N PHE A 70 -11.44 12.00 4.58
CA PHE A 70 -11.47 11.84 3.12
C PHE A 70 -12.87 12.08 2.52
N ILE A 71 -13.92 11.56 3.17
CA ILE A 71 -15.31 11.79 2.74
C ILE A 71 -15.68 13.27 2.83
N GLU A 72 -15.23 13.98 3.87
CA GLU A 72 -15.52 15.40 4.03
C GLU A 72 -14.78 16.24 2.98
N GLU A 73 -13.53 15.91 2.66
CA GLU A 73 -12.78 16.56 1.58
C GLU A 73 -13.51 16.42 0.22
N LEU A 74 -13.92 15.20 -0.13
CA LEU A 74 -14.70 14.94 -1.35
C LEU A 74 -16.03 15.70 -1.40
N ARG A 75 -16.69 15.87 -0.25
CA ARG A 75 -17.93 16.69 -0.16
C ARG A 75 -17.65 18.15 -0.43
N GLN A 76 -16.58 18.70 0.13
CA GLN A 76 -16.20 20.10 -0.08
C GLN A 76 -15.80 20.35 -1.53
N GLU A 77 -15.05 19.44 -2.16
CA GLU A 77 -14.72 19.50 -3.59
C GLU A 77 -15.99 19.54 -4.45
N ARG A 78 -16.92 18.59 -4.23
CA ARG A 78 -18.23 18.54 -4.92
C ARG A 78 -19.05 19.81 -4.72
N MET A 79 -19.05 20.38 -3.51
CA MET A 79 -19.76 21.63 -3.23
C MET A 79 -19.16 22.81 -4.00
N ASN A 80 -17.83 22.88 -4.08
CA ASN A 80 -17.14 23.95 -4.81
C ASN A 80 -17.39 23.87 -6.32
N GLU A 81 -17.44 22.66 -6.89
CA GLU A 81 -17.78 22.45 -8.30
C GLU A 81 -19.20 22.89 -8.65
N LEU A 82 -20.15 22.79 -7.71
CA LEU A 82 -21.57 23.16 -7.91
C LEU A 82 -21.86 24.64 -7.64
N MET A 83 -20.90 25.41 -7.10
CA MET A 83 -21.04 26.85 -6.86
C MET A 83 -20.36 27.72 -7.94
N LEU A 84 -19.78 27.10 -8.98
CA LEU A 84 -19.25 27.75 -10.19
C LEU A 84 -20.27 27.67 -11.34
#